data_AF-A0A1T4VWF0-F1
#
_entry.id   AF-A0A1T4VWF0-F1
#
_cell.length_a   1.000
_cell.length_b   1.000
_cell.length_c   1.000
_cell.angle_alpha   90.00
_cell.angle_beta   90.00
_cell.angle_gamma   90.00
#
_symmetry.space_group_name_H-M   'P 1'
#
loop_
_entity.id
_entity.type
_entity.pdbx_description
1 polymer ?
#
loop_
_entity_poly.entity_id
_entity_poly.type
_entity_poly.pdbx_seq_one_letter_code
_entity_poly.pdbx_strand_id
1 'polypeptide(L)'
;MRFKEVPFIIFLVTTSFIRIRLANYYREHVDEAGYQLLKGSRFLLLTRNSRLSEEKKIRLDSILNYYSELNKANELKELLPEVYEVNTKAEA
;
A
#
# COMPACT_ATOMS: atom_id res chain seq x y z
N MET A 1 7.27 21.08 -17.40
CA MET A 1 6.02 21.01 -16.62
C MET A 1 5.97 19.63 -15.94
N ARG A 2 6.40 19.53 -14.67
CA ARG A 2 6.60 18.27 -13.90
C ARG A 2 5.44 17.97 -12.92
N PHE A 3 4.19 18.10 -13.37
CA PHE A 3 3.01 17.94 -12.50
C PHE A 3 2.57 16.47 -12.31
N LYS A 4 3.22 15.50 -12.97
CA LYS A 4 2.81 14.09 -12.94
C LYS A 4 3.50 13.24 -11.87
N GLU A 5 4.60 13.71 -11.27
CA GLU A 5 5.35 12.97 -10.24
C GLU A 5 4.77 13.13 -8.82
N VAL A 6 4.17 14.30 -8.55
CA VAL A 6 3.62 14.68 -7.25
C VAL A 6 2.54 13.71 -6.75
N PRO A 7 1.53 13.31 -7.55
CA PRO A 7 0.45 12.49 -7.03
C PRO A 7 0.90 11.04 -6.70
N PHE A 8 1.92 10.51 -7.39
CA PHE A 8 2.43 9.15 -7.13
C PHE A 8 3.12 9.04 -5.78
N ILE A 9 4.01 10.01 -5.49
CA ILE A 9 4.75 10.06 -4.23
C ILE A 9 3.77 10.19 -3.06
N ILE A 10 2.70 10.98 -3.22
CA ILE A 10 1.68 11.15 -2.18
C ILE A 10 1.03 9.81 -1.83
N PHE A 11 0.62 8.99 -2.79
CA PHE A 11 0.00 7.68 -2.49
C PHE A 11 0.95 6.71 -1.80
N LEU A 12 2.21 6.65 -2.25
CA LEU A 12 3.22 5.81 -1.59
C LEU A 12 3.45 6.25 -0.14
N VAL A 13 3.50 7.56 0.11
CA VAL A 13 3.68 8.15 1.44
C VAL A 13 2.45 7.88 2.31
N THR A 14 1.24 8.11 1.81
CA THR A 14 -0.02 7.88 2.55
C THR A 14 -0.17 6.42 2.98
N THR A 15 -0.02 5.47 2.05
CA THR A 15 -0.12 4.04 2.36
C THR A 15 0.98 3.59 3.33
N SER A 16 2.20 4.08 3.15
CA SER A 16 3.32 3.77 4.05
C SER A 16 3.10 4.34 5.45
N PHE A 17 2.60 5.57 5.55
CA PHE A 17 2.32 6.24 6.82
C PHE A 17 1.22 5.52 7.61
N ILE A 18 0.09 5.21 6.97
CA ILE A 18 -1.02 4.48 7.61
C ILE A 18 -0.52 3.12 8.14
N ARG A 19 0.22 2.38 7.30
CA ARG A 19 0.79 1.08 7.69
C ARG A 19 1.73 1.19 8.89
N ILE A 20 2.62 2.19 8.92
CA ILE A 20 3.56 2.39 10.04
C ILE A 20 2.81 2.80 11.31
N ARG A 21 1.84 3.72 11.21
CA ARG A 21 1.01 4.13 12.33
C ARG A 21 0.27 2.95 12.95
N LEU A 22 -0.36 2.11 12.12
CA LEU A 22 -1.01 0.89 12.58
C LEU A 22 0.01 -0.09 13.19
N ALA A 23 1.16 -0.31 12.55
CA ALA A 23 2.16 -1.22 13.08
C ALA A 23 2.61 -0.80 14.50
N ASN A 24 2.83 0.50 14.71
CA ASN A 24 3.18 1.04 16.02
C ASN A 24 2.04 0.87 17.04
N TYR A 25 0.78 1.10 16.64
CA TYR A 25 -0.37 0.84 17.51
C TYR A 25 -0.40 -0.61 17.99
N TYR A 26 -0.24 -1.59 17.10
CA TYR A 26 -0.25 -3.01 17.47
C TYR A 26 0.95 -3.38 18.35
N ARG A 27 2.11 -2.78 18.10
CA ARG A 27 3.29 -2.92 18.95
C ARG A 27 3.05 -2.40 20.37
N GLU A 28 2.41 -1.24 20.51
CA GLU A 28 2.08 -0.63 21.81
C GLU A 28 1.03 -1.45 22.58
N HIS A 29 0.15 -2.16 21.87
CA HIS A 29 -0.89 -3.01 22.46
C HIS A 29 -0.46 -4.48 22.61
N VAL A 30 0.84 -4.78 22.46
CA VAL A 30 1.43 -6.12 22.65
C VAL A 30 0.89 -7.19 21.68
N ASP A 31 0.40 -6.77 20.51
CA ASP A 31 0.02 -7.67 19.42
C ASP A 31 1.14 -7.75 18.38
N GLU A 32 2.07 -8.67 18.65
CA GLU A 32 3.24 -8.92 17.81
C GLU A 32 2.84 -9.46 16.42
N ALA A 33 1.75 -10.23 16.34
CA ALA A 33 1.29 -10.82 15.08
C ALA A 33 0.79 -9.72 14.12
N GLY A 34 -0.04 -8.81 14.63
CA GLY A 34 -0.50 -7.63 13.88
C GLY A 34 0.66 -6.72 13.46
N TYR A 35 1.61 -6.47 14.38
CA TYR A 35 2.81 -5.69 14.08
C TYR A 35 3.65 -6.30 12.94
N GLN A 36 3.97 -7.60 13.01
CA GLN A 36 4.79 -8.27 12.00
C GLN A 36 4.08 -8.36 10.65
N LEU A 37 2.76 -8.62 10.65
CA LEU A 37 1.95 -8.61 9.44
C LEU A 37 2.04 -7.24 8.73
N LEU A 38 1.80 -6.16 9.46
CA LEU A 38 1.85 -4.79 8.92
C LEU A 38 3.27 -4.42 8.46
N LYS A 39 4.31 -4.84 9.20
CA LYS A 39 5.70 -4.63 8.81
C LYS A 39 6.08 -5.35 7.52
N GLY A 40 5.59 -6.58 7.32
CA GLY A 40 5.82 -7.39 6.12
C GLY A 40 4.95 -7.02 4.91
N SER A 41 3.81 -6.35 5.13
CA SER A 41 2.83 -6.06 4.08
C SER A 41 3.21 -4.97 3.07
N ARG A 42 4.34 -4.27 3.26
CA ARG A 42 4.74 -3.11 2.42
C ARG A 42 4.66 -3.42 0.92
N PHE A 43 5.24 -4.54 0.50
CA PHE A 43 5.28 -4.91 -0.91
C PHE A 43 3.89 -5.16 -1.48
N LEU A 44 3.00 -5.79 -0.71
CA LEU A 44 1.62 -6.08 -1.11
C LEU A 44 0.83 -4.79 -1.30
N LEU A 45 0.93 -3.87 -0.33
CA LEU A 45 0.18 -2.62 -0.33
C LEU A 45 0.63 -1.63 -1.41
N LEU A 46 1.94 -1.60 -1.71
CA LEU A 46 2.48 -0.65 -2.69
C LEU A 46 2.43 -1.18 -4.12
N THR A 47 2.41 -2.50 -4.34
CA THR A 47 2.31 -3.07 -5.70
C THR A 47 0.91 -2.90 -6.25
N ARG A 48 0.78 -2.66 -7.56
CA ARG A 48 -0.52 -2.69 -8.24
C ARG A 48 -1.16 -4.06 -8.12
N ASN A 49 -2.45 -4.09 -7.85
CA ASN A 49 -3.17 -5.35 -7.63
C ASN A 49 -3.10 -6.28 -8.85
N SER A 50 -3.09 -5.72 -10.08
CA SER A 50 -2.94 -6.47 -11.32
C SER A 50 -1.58 -7.16 -11.49
N ARG A 51 -0.54 -6.72 -10.77
CA ARG A 51 0.82 -7.29 -10.83
C ARG A 51 1.08 -8.32 -9.72
N LEU A 52 0.13 -8.55 -8.82
CA LEU A 52 0.24 -9.55 -7.78
C LEU A 52 -0.17 -10.93 -8.31
N SER A 53 0.54 -11.97 -7.87
CA SER A 53 0.08 -13.35 -8.04
C SER A 53 -1.19 -13.58 -7.22
N GLU A 54 -1.97 -14.59 -7.57
CA GLU A 54 -3.25 -14.87 -6.91
C GLU A 54 -3.10 -15.10 -5.40
N GLU A 55 -2.08 -15.85 -4.99
CA GLU A 55 -1.74 -16.04 -3.58
C GLU A 55 -1.48 -14.70 -2.86
N LYS A 56 -0.78 -13.77 -3.52
CA LYS A 56 -0.49 -12.45 -2.95
C LYS A 56 -1.73 -11.57 -2.88
N LYS A 57 -2.66 -11.69 -3.83
CA LYS A 57 -3.96 -11.00 -3.78
C LYS A 57 -4.79 -11.48 -2.61
N ILE A 58 -4.90 -12.79 -2.39
CA ILE A 58 -5.61 -13.35 -1.22
C ILE A 58 -5.02 -12.79 0.09
N ARG A 59 -3.70 -12.73 0.20
CA ARG A 59 -3.03 -12.13 1.37
C ARG A 59 -3.31 -10.63 1.49
N LEU A 60 -3.29 -9.89 0.38
CA LEU A 60 -3.63 -8.48 0.36
C LEU A 60 -5.08 -8.26 0.82
N ASP A 61 -6.04 -9.00 0.26
CA ASP A 61 -7.46 -8.88 0.59
C ASP A 61 -7.72 -9.15 2.07
N SER A 62 -7.05 -10.14 2.65
CA SER A 62 -7.10 -10.39 4.10
C SER A 62 -6.66 -9.16 4.92
N ILE A 63 -5.57 -8.50 4.51
CA ILE A 63 -5.08 -7.27 5.16
C ILE A 63 -6.07 -6.12 4.97
N LEU A 64 -6.58 -5.92 3.75
CA LEU A 64 -7.48 -4.80 3.45
C LEU A 64 -8.83 -4.96 4.18
N ASN A 65 -9.36 -6.17 4.27
CA ASN A 65 -10.59 -6.46 5.01
C ASN A 65 -10.45 -6.17 6.50
N TYR A 66 -9.27 -6.43 7.06
CA TYR A 66 -9.01 -6.21 8.47
C TYR A 66 -8.69 -4.73 8.79
N TYR A 67 -8.01 -4.03 7.88
CA TYR A 67 -7.57 -2.65 8.07
C TYR A 67 -8.28 -1.69 7.10
N SER A 68 -9.43 -1.16 7.50
CA SER A 68 -10.27 -0.28 6.64
C SER A 68 -9.55 0.96 6.10
N GLU A 69 -8.62 1.54 6.86
CA GLU A 69 -7.81 2.68 6.40
C GLU A 69 -6.84 2.30 5.30
N LEU A 70 -6.26 1.10 5.37
CA LEU A 70 -5.43 0.55 4.29
C LEU A 70 -6.28 0.20 3.08
N ASN A 71 -7.52 -0.27 3.26
CA ASN A 71 -8.44 -0.50 2.15
C ASN A 71 -8.71 0.79 1.37
N LYS A 72 -9.09 1.88 2.07
CA LYS A 72 -9.34 3.19 1.42
C LYS A 72 -8.10 3.71 0.69
N ALA A 73 -6.92 3.56 1.28
CA ALA A 73 -5.67 3.95 0.63
C ALA A 73 -5.39 3.09 -0.62
N ASN A 74 -5.71 1.79 -0.57
CA ASN A 74 -5.58 0.88 -1.70
C ASN A 74 -6.58 1.20 -2.81
N GLU A 75 -7.85 1.46 -2.50
CA GLU A 75 -8.87 1.88 -3.46
C GLU A 75 -8.45 3.16 -4.19
N LEU A 76 -8.00 4.19 -3.45
CA LEU A 76 -7.51 5.43 -4.04
C LEU A 76 -6.29 5.21 -4.94
N LYS A 77 -5.36 4.33 -4.53
CA LYS A 77 -4.20 3.93 -5.33
C LYS A 77 -4.63 3.28 -6.65
N GLU A 78 -5.63 2.40 -6.64
CA GLU A 78 -6.09 1.66 -7.82
C GLU A 78 -7.04 2.48 -8.72
N LEU A 79 -7.80 3.43 -8.17
CA LEU A 79 -8.70 4.32 -8.92
C LEU A 79 -7.97 5.35 -9.78
N LEU A 80 -6.68 5.60 -9.54
CA LEU A 80 -5.88 6.61 -10.25
C LEU A 80 -4.65 5.99 -10.94
N PRO A 81 -4.86 5.09 -11.92
CA PRO A 81 -3.76 4.43 -12.62
C PRO A 81 -2.86 5.44 -13.37
N GLU A 82 -3.43 6.53 -13.88
CA GLU A 82 -2.69 7.60 -14.58
C GLU A 82 -1.69 8.36 -13.70
N VAL A 83 -1.83 8.27 -12.38
CA VAL A 83 -0.83 8.77 -11.42
C VAL A 83 0.28 7.75 -11.21
N TYR A 84 -0.07 6.46 -11.22
CA TYR A 84 0.86 5.38 -10.91
C TYR A 84 1.75 4.96 -12.10
N GLU A 85 1.29 5.13 -13.33
CA GLU A 85 1.98 4.62 -14.53
C GLU A 85 3.02 5.54 -15.17
N VAL A 86 3.14 6.80 -14.73
CA VAL A 86 3.95 7.79 -15.47
C VAL A 86 5.46 7.57 -15.33
N ASN A 87 5.93 6.76 -14.38
CA ASN A 87 7.36 6.53 -14.16
C ASN A 87 7.89 5.11 -14.46
N THR A 88 7.11 4.22 -15.08
CA THR A 88 7.66 2.92 -15.52
C THR A 88 8.08 2.88 -16.99
N LYS A 89 8.23 4.03 -17.67
CA LYS A 89 8.85 4.16 -19.00
C LYS A 89 9.94 5.23 -19.07
N ALA A 90 10.73 5.35 -18.01
CA ALA A 90 11.96 6.12 -18.02
C ALA A 90 13.07 5.31 -17.35
N GLU A 91 13.40 4.15 -17.93
CA GLU A 91 14.74 3.54 -17.93
C GLU A 91 14.70 2.20 -18.71
N ALA A 92 15.39 2.21 -19.86
CA ALA A 92 15.73 1.13 -20.80
C ALA A 92 14.61 0.54 -21.68
#